data_AF-A0A7S3H8G9-F1
#
_entry.id   AF-A0A7S3H8G9-F1
#
_cell.length_a   1.000
_cell.length_b   1.000
_cell.length_c   1.000
_cell.angle_alpha   90.00
_cell.angle_beta   90.00
_cell.angle_gamma   90.00
#
_symmetry.space_group_name_H-M   'P 1'
#
loop_
_entity.id
_entity.type
_entity.pdbx_description
1 polymer ?
#
loop_
_entity_poly.entity_id
_entity_poly.type
_entity_poly.pdbx_seq_one_letter_code
_entity_poly.pdbx_strand_id
1 'polypeptide(L)'
;VFLRRTSYLVQIMEINIIAAIWNLLLAFKVFLGHLILKNLNHRVVPFGIKPVTGIQMINNDAPKNYQIGEQSADIRQSWNKAHTRMIPTTLLVILLIMALLSVTSATTLTTNLVAYYPFNGNAQDMSGNNNHGTVRSVTLAPDQYGTANSAYAFNGAGCIEIIDGSAFNFVNPFTISLWIKMGSTQVDHATIMSKSHGVGGFNFAQNGASTNLFHFGYYYAPNVGYAPGNVQFSANV
;
A
#
# COMPACT_ATOMS: atom_id res chain seq x y z
N VAL A 1 -18.21 2.79 13.72
CA VAL A 1 -16.83 3.06 14.21
C VAL A 1 -15.99 3.42 13.01
N PHE A 2 -15.83 4.72 12.76
CA PHE A 2 -15.12 5.26 11.60
C PHE A 2 -13.60 5.14 11.86
N LEU A 3 -12.87 4.56 10.90
CA LEU A 3 -11.43 4.33 10.98
C LEU A 3 -10.65 5.66 10.97
N ARG A 4 -10.41 6.24 12.15
CA ARG A 4 -9.34 7.23 12.40
C ARG A 4 -8.17 6.61 13.18
N ARG A 5 -7.72 5.42 12.78
CA ARG A 5 -6.51 4.78 13.35
C ARG A 5 -5.34 4.64 12.35
N THR A 6 -5.53 5.07 11.12
CA THR A 6 -4.50 5.04 10.05
C THR A 6 -3.51 6.20 10.13
N SER A 7 -3.83 7.29 10.83
CA SER A 7 -2.98 8.50 10.87
C SER A 7 -1.71 8.35 11.73
N TYR A 8 -1.75 7.61 12.85
CA TYR A 8 -0.59 7.50 13.74
C TYR A 8 0.51 6.58 13.20
N LEU A 9 0.15 5.46 12.56
CA LEU A 9 1.13 4.53 11.99
C LEU A 9 1.79 5.10 10.73
N VAL A 10 1.05 5.87 9.94
CA VAL A 10 1.59 6.61 8.79
C VAL A 10 2.57 7.69 9.26
N GLN A 11 2.22 8.48 10.29
CA GLN A 11 3.14 9.48 10.86
C GLN A 11 4.43 8.88 11.43
N ILE A 12 4.35 7.74 12.12
CA ILE A 12 5.55 7.06 12.67
C ILE A 12 6.43 6.52 11.54
N MET A 13 5.83 6.01 10.45
CA MET A 13 6.59 5.58 9.27
C MET A 13 7.28 6.74 8.57
N GLU A 14 6.61 7.88 8.40
CA GLU A 14 7.20 9.09 7.79
C GLU A 14 8.41 9.59 8.58
N ILE A 15 8.33 9.60 9.93
CA ILE A 15 9.44 10.00 10.80
C ILE A 15 10.65 9.07 10.64
N ASN A 16 10.43 7.75 10.57
CA ASN A 16 11.51 6.78 10.42
C ASN A 16 12.19 6.86 9.04
N ILE A 17 11.42 7.14 7.99
CA ILE A 17 11.94 7.35 6.63
C ILE A 17 12.81 8.61 6.58
N ILE A 18 12.35 9.71 7.19
CA ILE A 18 13.11 10.96 7.26
C ILE A 18 14.42 10.75 8.05
N ALA A 19 14.39 10.03 9.17
CA ALA A 19 15.59 9.70 9.94
C ALA A 19 16.59 8.83 9.16
N ALA A 20 16.11 7.86 8.38
CA ALA A 20 16.95 7.02 7.53
C ALA A 20 17.63 7.82 6.41
N ILE A 21 16.91 8.74 5.76
CA ILE A 21 17.45 9.65 4.73
C ILE A 21 18.53 10.55 5.35
N TRP A 22 18.29 11.10 6.54
CA TRP A 22 19.28 11.93 7.25
C TRP A 22 20.57 11.16 7.56
N ASN A 23 20.46 9.92 8.04
CA ASN A 23 21.62 9.08 8.32
C ASN A 23 22.39 8.71 7.04
N LEU A 24 21.70 8.48 5.93
CA LEU A 24 22.33 8.20 4.64
C LEU A 24 23.09 9.43 4.10
N LEU A 25 22.50 10.62 4.21
CA LEU A 25 23.16 11.88 3.85
C LEU A 25 24.38 12.16 4.72
N LEU A 26 24.31 11.83 6.01
CA LEU A 26 25.45 11.95 6.93
C LEU A 26 26.58 10.97 6.56
N ALA A 27 26.25 9.71 6.28
CA ALA A 27 27.22 8.71 5.85
C ALA A 27 27.90 9.11 4.53
N PHE A 28 27.15 9.67 3.59
CA PHE A 28 27.70 10.19 2.32
C PHE A 28 28.67 11.36 2.54
N LYS A 29 28.34 12.30 3.46
CA LYS A 29 29.24 13.40 3.84
C LYS A 29 30.54 12.89 4.49
N VAL A 30 30.45 11.91 5.39
CA VAL A 30 31.62 11.29 6.03
C VAL A 30 32.50 10.58 5.00
N PHE A 31 31.89 9.87 4.06
CA PHE A 31 32.60 9.19 2.98
C PHE A 31 33.33 10.16 2.05
N LEU A 32 32.68 11.26 1.64
CA LEU A 32 33.34 12.33 0.88
C LEU A 32 34.52 12.93 1.66
N GLY A 33 34.33 13.19 2.96
CA GLY A 33 35.39 13.70 3.83
C GLY A 33 36.59 12.75 3.89
N HIS A 34 36.36 11.45 4.00
CA HIS A 34 37.41 10.44 4.02
C HIS A 34 38.14 10.32 2.66
N LEU A 35 37.43 10.49 1.55
CA LEU A 35 38.01 10.50 0.20
C LEU A 35 38.88 11.75 -0.03
N ILE A 36 38.43 12.90 0.46
CA ILE A 36 39.19 14.16 0.42
C ILE A 36 40.44 14.06 1.31
N LEU A 37 40.33 13.54 2.54
CA LEU A 37 41.45 13.38 3.47
C LEU A 37 42.48 12.36 2.96
N LYS A 38 42.06 11.25 2.35
CA LYS A 38 42.99 10.30 1.72
C LYS A 38 43.79 10.96 0.58
N ASN A 39 43.15 11.80 -0.23
CA ASN A 39 43.85 12.54 -1.29
C ASN A 39 44.77 13.67 -0.77
N LEU A 40 44.48 14.22 0.41
CA LEU A 40 45.34 15.23 1.06
C LEU A 40 46.52 14.60 1.81
N ASN A 41 46.37 13.42 2.42
CA ASN A 41 47.46 12.75 3.15
C ASN A 41 48.56 12.20 2.23
N HIS A 42 48.28 11.93 0.96
CA HIS A 42 49.32 11.62 -0.04
C HIS A 42 50.14 12.86 -0.48
N ARG A 43 49.86 14.07 0.04
CA ARG A 43 50.55 15.33 -0.29
C ARG A 43 51.39 15.94 0.84
N VAL A 44 51.53 15.30 2.00
CA VAL A 44 52.51 15.75 3.02
C VAL A 44 53.84 15.03 2.78
N VAL A 45 54.70 15.63 1.95
CA VAL A 45 56.11 15.24 1.87
C VAL A 45 56.78 15.69 3.18
N PRO A 46 57.42 14.80 3.97
CA PRO A 46 58.15 15.23 5.14
C PRO A 46 59.36 16.07 4.66
N PHE A 47 59.51 17.28 5.19
CA PHE A 47 60.73 18.08 5.06
C PHE A 47 61.87 17.36 5.81
N GLY A 48 62.47 16.37 5.19
CA GLY A 48 63.68 15.70 5.64
C GLY A 48 64.88 16.29 4.91
N ILE A 49 65.51 17.30 5.49
CA ILE A 49 66.84 17.74 5.05
C ILE A 49 67.83 16.64 5.46
N LYS A 50 68.38 15.89 4.49
CA LYS A 50 69.54 15.02 4.71
C LYS A 50 70.83 15.81 4.43
N PRO A 51 71.89 15.67 5.23
CA PRO A 51 73.15 16.36 4.97
C PRO A 51 73.81 15.74 3.73
N VAL A 52 74.22 16.58 2.79
CA VAL A 52 74.85 16.16 1.53
C VAL A 52 76.34 15.94 1.78
N THR A 53 76.80 14.70 1.75
CA THR A 53 78.20 14.35 1.54
C THR A 53 78.41 14.04 0.05
N GLY A 54 79.20 14.88 -0.62
CA GLY A 54 79.57 14.70 -2.04
C GLY A 54 78.89 15.69 -2.96
N ILE A 55 79.55 16.82 -3.20
CA ILE A 55 79.21 17.75 -4.28
C ILE A 55 79.80 17.16 -5.57
N GLN A 56 78.96 16.71 -6.50
CA GLN A 56 79.31 16.69 -7.91
C GLN A 56 78.36 17.64 -8.65
N MET A 57 78.95 18.70 -9.20
CA MET A 57 78.27 19.66 -10.07
C MET A 57 77.97 18.97 -11.41
N ILE A 58 76.70 18.74 -11.72
CA ILE A 58 76.24 18.51 -13.09
C ILE A 58 75.61 19.83 -13.54
N ASN A 59 76.22 20.43 -14.57
CA ASN A 59 75.78 21.66 -15.20
C ASN A 59 74.47 21.45 -15.98
N ASN A 60 73.62 22.46 -15.91
CA ASN A 60 72.56 22.85 -16.84
C ASN A 60 71.57 21.77 -17.30
N ASP A 61 70.38 21.76 -16.70
CA ASP A 61 69.11 21.67 -17.42
C ASP A 61 67.99 22.35 -16.60
N ALA A 62 67.10 23.04 -17.30
CA ALA A 62 66.08 24.00 -16.84
C ALA A 62 65.31 23.65 -15.55
N PRO A 63 64.72 24.66 -14.83
CA PRO A 63 63.76 24.36 -13.77
C PRO A 63 62.66 23.47 -14.35
N LYS A 64 62.46 22.29 -13.76
CA LYS A 64 61.37 21.39 -14.16
C LYS A 64 60.06 22.14 -14.00
N ASN A 65 59.55 22.67 -15.11
CA ASN A 65 58.18 23.17 -15.20
C ASN A 65 57.28 21.98 -14.86
N TYR A 66 56.75 21.98 -13.64
CA TYR A 66 55.79 21.00 -13.18
C TYR A 66 54.52 21.18 -14.03
N GLN A 67 54.38 20.36 -15.07
CA GLN A 67 53.27 20.43 -16.01
C GLN A 67 51.97 20.10 -15.27
N ILE A 68 51.20 21.12 -14.91
CA ILE A 68 49.90 21.00 -14.22
C ILE A 68 48.90 20.15 -15.06
N GLY A 69 49.13 20.04 -16.38
CA GLY A 69 48.29 19.30 -17.32
C GLY A 69 48.33 17.77 -17.18
N GLU A 70 49.51 17.16 -17.03
CA GLU A 70 49.66 15.69 -17.01
C GLU A 70 49.04 15.08 -15.74
N GLN A 71 49.23 15.70 -14.57
CA GLN A 71 48.57 15.25 -13.35
C GLN A 71 47.05 15.40 -13.40
N SER A 72 46.53 16.39 -14.13
CA SER A 72 45.08 16.58 -14.26
C SER A 72 44.42 15.48 -15.09
N ALA A 73 45.14 14.89 -16.04
CA ALA A 73 44.67 13.77 -16.86
C ALA A 73 44.63 12.46 -16.03
N ASP A 74 45.67 12.19 -15.25
CA ASP A 74 45.74 11.02 -14.36
C ASP A 74 44.66 11.05 -13.27
N ILE A 75 44.39 12.25 -12.72
CA ILE A 75 43.30 12.46 -11.76
C ILE A 75 41.94 12.20 -12.43
N ARG A 76 41.71 12.71 -13.64
CA ARG A 76 40.46 12.46 -14.40
C ARG A 76 40.28 10.97 -14.71
N GLN A 77 41.33 10.28 -15.11
CA GLN A 77 41.27 8.85 -15.42
C GLN A 77 41.01 8.01 -14.16
N SER A 78 41.66 8.36 -13.05
CA SER A 78 41.42 7.74 -11.74
C SER A 78 39.99 7.98 -11.25
N TRP A 79 39.47 9.18 -11.44
CA TRP A 79 38.11 9.56 -11.09
C TRP A 79 37.09 8.80 -11.94
N ASN A 80 37.29 8.72 -13.25
CA ASN A 80 36.43 7.96 -14.16
C ASN A 80 36.42 6.47 -13.80
N LYS A 81 37.59 5.87 -13.53
CA LYS A 81 37.69 4.46 -13.12
C LYS A 81 37.00 4.18 -11.78
N ALA A 82 37.08 5.11 -10.83
CA ALA A 82 36.34 5.02 -9.57
C ALA A 82 34.82 5.17 -9.80
N HIS A 83 34.41 6.15 -10.60
CA HIS A 83 33.01 6.41 -10.92
C HIS A 83 32.34 5.21 -11.61
N THR A 84 33.00 4.60 -12.61
CA THR A 84 32.50 3.39 -13.29
C THR A 84 32.37 2.19 -12.36
N ARG A 85 33.20 2.10 -11.31
CA ARG A 85 33.11 1.03 -10.28
C ARG A 85 32.02 1.29 -9.24
N MET A 86 31.62 2.54 -9.04
CA MET A 86 30.64 2.94 -8.03
C MET A 86 29.19 2.92 -8.54
N ILE A 87 28.95 3.16 -9.83
CA ILE A 87 27.60 3.16 -10.42
C ILE A 87 26.83 1.83 -10.24
N PRO A 88 27.44 0.64 -10.47
CA PRO A 88 26.70 -0.62 -10.35
C PRO A 88 26.28 -0.94 -8.91
N THR A 89 27.12 -0.61 -7.94
CA THR A 89 26.86 -0.88 -6.53
C THR A 89 25.83 0.08 -5.95
N THR A 90 25.83 1.36 -6.35
CA THR A 90 24.77 2.29 -5.94
C THR A 90 23.43 1.92 -6.55
N LEU A 91 23.38 1.50 -7.82
CA LEU A 91 22.15 1.01 -8.45
C LEU A 91 21.62 -0.26 -7.79
N LEU A 92 22.48 -1.23 -7.45
CA LEU A 92 22.08 -2.44 -6.73
C LEU A 92 21.49 -2.11 -5.34
N VAL A 93 22.12 -1.19 -4.60
CA VAL A 93 21.63 -0.75 -3.30
C VAL A 93 20.29 -0.03 -3.42
N ILE A 94 20.11 0.83 -4.43
CA ILE A 94 18.82 1.48 -4.70
C ILE A 94 17.74 0.45 -5.05
N LEU A 95 18.05 -0.56 -5.89
CA LEU A 95 17.12 -1.64 -6.23
C LEU A 95 16.75 -2.50 -5.01
N LEU A 96 17.72 -2.80 -4.12
CA LEU A 96 17.48 -3.50 -2.86
C LEU A 96 16.61 -2.68 -1.90
N ILE A 97 16.84 -1.37 -1.81
CA ILE A 97 16.02 -0.45 -1.00
C ILE A 97 14.59 -0.37 -1.56
N MET A 98 14.43 -0.24 -2.88
CA MET A 98 13.11 -0.22 -3.54
C MET A 98 12.37 -1.56 -3.34
N ALA A 99 13.08 -2.69 -3.39
CA ALA A 99 12.52 -4.01 -3.08
C ALA A 99 12.11 -4.13 -1.60
N LEU A 100 12.89 -3.60 -0.66
CA LEU A 100 12.56 -3.58 0.78
C LEU A 100 11.36 -2.66 1.08
N LEU A 101 11.20 -1.56 0.35
CA LEU A 101 10.09 -0.60 0.51
C LEU A 101 8.77 -1.09 -0.10
N SER A 102 8.80 -2.19 -0.87
CA SER A 102 7.61 -2.75 -1.54
C SER A 102 6.76 -3.66 -0.65
N VAL A 103 7.14 -3.86 0.62
CA VAL A 103 6.33 -4.64 1.57
C VAL A 103 5.28 -3.73 2.20
N THR A 104 4.30 -3.34 1.40
CA THR A 104 3.03 -2.85 1.96
C THR A 104 2.32 -4.07 2.55
N SER A 105 2.19 -4.11 3.87
CA SER A 105 1.34 -5.07 4.56
C SER A 105 -0.11 -4.89 4.08
N ALA A 106 -0.48 -5.57 3.01
CA ALA A 106 -1.88 -5.83 2.71
C ALA A 106 -2.37 -6.74 3.85
N THR A 107 -3.06 -6.16 4.84
CA THR A 107 -3.83 -6.95 5.79
C THR A 107 -4.85 -7.72 4.98
N THR A 108 -4.59 -9.00 4.73
CA THR A 108 -5.52 -9.84 3.99
C THR A 108 -6.75 -10.02 4.86
N LEU A 109 -7.89 -9.50 4.39
CA LEU A 109 -9.23 -9.72 4.97
C LEU A 109 -9.68 -11.19 4.88
N THR A 110 -8.75 -12.12 4.74
CA THR A 110 -8.99 -13.56 4.56
C THR A 110 -9.20 -14.29 5.88
N THR A 111 -8.68 -13.76 6.99
CA THR A 111 -8.86 -14.39 8.30
C THR A 111 -10.31 -14.23 8.75
N ASN A 112 -11.01 -15.34 8.97
CA ASN A 112 -12.44 -15.40 9.29
C ASN A 112 -13.38 -14.85 8.21
N LEU A 113 -12.92 -14.79 6.96
CA LEU A 113 -13.79 -14.48 5.83
C LEU A 113 -14.78 -15.61 5.61
N VAL A 114 -16.07 -15.32 5.70
CA VAL A 114 -17.14 -16.33 5.52
C VAL A 114 -17.55 -16.44 4.05
N ALA A 115 -17.64 -15.32 3.35
CA ALA A 115 -17.98 -15.29 1.94
C ALA A 115 -17.42 -14.03 1.25
N TYR A 116 -17.12 -14.14 -0.04
CA TYR A 116 -16.67 -13.03 -0.87
C TYR A 116 -17.23 -13.16 -2.29
N TYR A 117 -18.07 -12.20 -2.69
CA TYR A 117 -18.72 -12.20 -4.00
C TYR A 117 -18.20 -10.99 -4.82
N PRO A 118 -17.21 -11.20 -5.71
CA PRO A 118 -16.73 -10.12 -6.57
C PRO A 118 -17.70 -9.78 -7.72
N PHE A 119 -18.70 -10.64 -7.96
CA PHE A 119 -19.69 -10.51 -9.04
C PHE A 119 -19.11 -10.38 -10.45
N ASN A 120 -17.96 -11.02 -10.72
CA ASN A 120 -17.32 -11.06 -12.04
C ASN A 120 -18.05 -12.01 -13.00
N GLY A 121 -19.28 -11.66 -13.38
CA GLY A 121 -20.13 -12.42 -14.31
C GLY A 121 -20.95 -13.55 -13.67
N ASN A 122 -20.78 -13.83 -12.38
CA ASN A 122 -21.52 -14.87 -11.67
C ASN A 122 -21.68 -14.52 -10.18
N ALA A 123 -22.42 -15.34 -9.43
CA ALA A 123 -22.61 -15.18 -7.97
C ALA A 123 -21.77 -16.18 -7.16
N GLN A 124 -20.59 -16.55 -7.65
CA GLN A 124 -19.72 -17.51 -6.95
C GLN A 124 -19.00 -16.85 -5.76
N ASP A 125 -19.06 -17.55 -4.64
CA ASP A 125 -18.21 -17.27 -3.48
C ASP A 125 -16.73 -17.61 -3.77
N MET A 126 -15.88 -16.58 -3.72
CA MET A 126 -14.43 -16.64 -3.93
C MET A 126 -13.64 -16.64 -2.61
N SER A 127 -14.31 -16.79 -1.46
CA SER A 127 -13.63 -16.94 -0.15
C SER A 127 -12.96 -18.29 0.05
N GLY A 128 -13.35 -19.30 -0.74
CA GLY A 128 -12.93 -20.69 -0.56
C GLY A 128 -13.89 -21.53 0.31
N ASN A 129 -14.98 -20.95 0.83
CA ASN A 129 -15.95 -21.65 1.69
C ASN A 129 -17.14 -22.26 0.93
N ASN A 130 -17.18 -22.14 -0.40
CA ASN A 130 -18.22 -22.71 -1.27
C ASN A 130 -19.65 -22.23 -0.95
N ASN A 131 -19.82 -21.03 -0.40
CA ASN A 131 -21.13 -20.42 -0.16
C ASN A 131 -21.70 -19.80 -1.45
N HIS A 132 -21.70 -20.53 -2.56
CA HIS A 132 -22.09 -19.97 -3.87
C HIS A 132 -23.56 -19.52 -3.88
N GLY A 133 -23.82 -18.38 -4.54
CA GLY A 133 -25.15 -17.86 -4.77
C GLY A 133 -25.79 -18.42 -6.04
N THR A 134 -27.08 -18.66 -5.99
CA THR A 134 -27.94 -19.01 -7.11
C THR A 134 -28.69 -17.76 -7.56
N VAL A 135 -28.48 -17.35 -8.80
CA VAL A 135 -29.11 -16.17 -9.39
C VAL A 135 -30.56 -16.48 -9.77
N ARG A 136 -31.51 -15.67 -9.27
CA ARG A 136 -32.95 -15.81 -9.55
C ARG A 136 -33.50 -14.48 -10.08
N SER A 137 -33.84 -14.43 -11.37
CA SER A 137 -34.57 -13.28 -11.96
C SER A 137 -33.90 -11.91 -11.75
N VAL A 138 -32.57 -11.86 -11.71
CA VAL A 138 -31.77 -10.64 -11.67
C VAL A 138 -30.76 -10.64 -12.81
N THR A 139 -30.26 -9.46 -13.19
CA THR A 139 -29.41 -9.30 -14.37
C THR A 139 -28.06 -8.72 -13.99
N LEU A 140 -27.03 -9.09 -14.74
CA LEU A 140 -25.70 -8.50 -14.61
C LEU A 140 -25.72 -7.01 -15.00
N ALA A 141 -24.93 -6.22 -14.31
CA ALA A 141 -24.84 -4.77 -14.47
C ALA A 141 -23.39 -4.29 -14.33
N PRO A 142 -23.09 -3.05 -14.75
CA PRO A 142 -21.80 -2.44 -14.47
C PRO A 142 -21.58 -2.17 -12.97
N ASP A 143 -20.34 -2.30 -12.51
CA ASP A 143 -19.94 -1.89 -11.16
C ASP A 143 -19.82 -0.35 -10.99
N GLN A 144 -19.31 0.10 -9.85
CA GLN A 144 -19.08 1.53 -9.57
C GLN A 144 -18.03 2.21 -10.47
N TYR A 145 -17.21 1.42 -11.19
CA TYR A 145 -16.22 1.91 -12.15
C TYR A 145 -16.70 1.80 -13.60
N GLY A 146 -17.93 1.29 -13.82
CA GLY A 146 -18.48 1.06 -15.16
C GLY A 146 -18.00 -0.25 -15.80
N THR A 147 -17.33 -1.14 -15.05
CA THR A 147 -16.91 -2.46 -15.54
C THR A 147 -18.14 -3.31 -15.78
N ALA A 148 -18.39 -3.69 -17.03
CA ALA A 148 -19.56 -4.49 -17.39
C ALA A 148 -19.55 -5.86 -16.70
N ASN A 149 -20.74 -6.35 -16.33
CA ASN A 149 -20.94 -7.66 -15.69
C ASN A 149 -20.16 -7.85 -14.38
N SER A 150 -19.94 -6.77 -13.62
CA SER A 150 -19.23 -6.78 -12.33
C SER A 150 -20.14 -6.44 -11.14
N ALA A 151 -21.46 -6.40 -11.36
CA ALA A 151 -22.50 -6.21 -10.34
C ALA A 151 -23.82 -6.86 -10.79
N TYR A 152 -24.83 -6.85 -9.91
CA TYR A 152 -26.20 -7.27 -10.23
C TYR A 152 -27.20 -6.12 -10.05
N ALA A 153 -28.10 -5.98 -11.03
CA ALA A 153 -29.25 -5.10 -10.95
C ALA A 153 -30.49 -5.87 -10.48
N PHE A 154 -31.14 -5.33 -9.45
CA PHE A 154 -32.34 -5.88 -8.84
C PHE A 154 -33.53 -4.98 -9.17
N ASN A 155 -34.57 -5.54 -9.80
CA ASN A 155 -35.80 -4.82 -10.17
C ASN A 155 -36.96 -5.07 -9.19
N GLY A 156 -36.69 -5.74 -8.06
CA GLY A 156 -37.69 -6.13 -7.07
C GLY A 156 -38.35 -7.50 -7.30
N ALA A 157 -38.10 -8.18 -8.43
CA ALA A 157 -38.71 -9.48 -8.74
C ALA A 157 -37.77 -10.68 -8.55
N GLY A 158 -36.53 -10.45 -8.12
CA GLY A 158 -35.49 -11.46 -8.06
C GLY A 158 -34.51 -11.30 -6.91
N CYS A 159 -33.68 -12.32 -6.71
CA CYS A 159 -32.69 -12.39 -5.64
C CYS A 159 -31.45 -13.19 -6.06
N ILE A 160 -30.41 -13.12 -5.22
CA ILE A 160 -29.32 -14.09 -5.22
C ILE A 160 -29.49 -14.90 -3.93
N GLU A 161 -29.75 -16.19 -4.09
CA GLU A 161 -30.07 -17.10 -3.00
C GLU A 161 -28.84 -17.94 -2.66
N ILE A 162 -28.44 -17.95 -1.40
CA ILE A 162 -27.42 -18.88 -0.90
C ILE A 162 -28.16 -20.07 -0.27
N ILE A 163 -27.72 -21.29 -0.61
CA ILE A 163 -28.32 -22.52 -0.07
C ILE A 163 -28.26 -22.48 1.46
N ASP A 164 -29.34 -22.92 2.11
CA ASP A 164 -29.40 -22.92 3.56
C ASP A 164 -28.29 -23.79 4.18
N GLY A 165 -27.72 -23.29 5.27
CA GLY A 165 -26.57 -23.88 5.93
C GLY A 165 -26.15 -23.08 7.16
N SER A 166 -25.10 -23.55 7.83
CA SER A 166 -24.63 -22.96 9.09
C SER A 166 -23.66 -21.80 8.92
N ALA A 167 -23.10 -21.58 7.72
CA ALA A 167 -22.07 -20.57 7.46
C ALA A 167 -22.48 -19.14 7.86
N PHE A 168 -23.78 -18.82 7.74
CA PHE A 168 -24.34 -17.51 8.07
C PHE A 168 -25.15 -17.49 9.37
N ASN A 169 -25.05 -18.53 10.19
CA ASN A 169 -25.66 -18.57 11.52
C ASN A 169 -24.74 -17.86 12.51
N PHE A 170 -24.67 -16.54 12.42
CA PHE A 170 -23.76 -15.73 13.24
C PHE A 170 -24.19 -15.71 14.71
N VAL A 171 -23.44 -16.44 15.55
CA VAL A 171 -23.58 -16.40 17.03
C VAL A 171 -22.66 -15.34 17.65
N ASN A 172 -21.57 -15.01 16.96
CA ASN A 172 -20.57 -14.01 17.35
C ASN A 172 -20.74 -12.72 16.54
N PRO A 173 -20.19 -11.58 17.00
CA PRO A 173 -20.13 -10.37 16.20
C PRO A 173 -19.49 -10.63 14.83
N PHE A 174 -20.11 -10.06 13.80
CA PHE A 174 -19.66 -10.19 12.41
C PHE A 174 -19.65 -8.82 11.73
N THR A 175 -19.09 -8.75 10.54
CA THR A 175 -19.05 -7.54 9.71
C THR A 175 -19.46 -7.89 8.28
N ILE A 176 -20.27 -7.02 7.69
CA ILE A 176 -20.60 -7.05 6.26
C ILE A 176 -20.04 -5.79 5.64
N SER A 177 -19.42 -5.92 4.46
CA SER A 177 -18.96 -4.81 3.63
C SER A 177 -19.46 -5.02 2.21
N LEU A 178 -20.11 -4.01 1.62
CA LEU A 178 -20.65 -4.08 0.26
C LEU A 178 -20.82 -2.69 -0.35
N TRP A 179 -20.87 -2.66 -1.68
CA TRP A 179 -21.28 -1.50 -2.47
C TRP A 179 -22.74 -1.67 -2.90
N ILE A 180 -23.50 -0.59 -2.85
CA ILE A 180 -24.90 -0.56 -3.29
C ILE A 180 -25.16 0.75 -4.00
N LYS A 181 -25.86 0.67 -5.13
CA LYS A 181 -26.43 1.83 -5.82
C LYS A 181 -27.94 1.76 -5.70
N MET A 182 -28.53 2.74 -5.02
CA MET A 182 -29.99 2.80 -4.86
C MET A 182 -30.66 3.26 -6.15
N GLY A 183 -31.90 2.80 -6.36
CA GLY A 183 -32.77 3.34 -7.39
C GLY A 183 -33.03 4.83 -7.15
N SER A 184 -33.36 5.55 -8.23
CA SER A 184 -33.73 6.97 -8.15
C SER A 184 -35.09 7.21 -7.46
N THR A 185 -35.92 6.17 -7.39
CA THR A 185 -37.24 6.21 -6.77
C THR A 185 -37.28 5.41 -5.49
N GLN A 186 -37.96 5.96 -4.49
CA GLN A 186 -38.26 5.24 -3.27
C GLN A 186 -39.22 4.08 -3.55
N VAL A 187 -38.98 2.94 -2.90
CA VAL A 187 -39.91 1.81 -2.88
C VAL A 187 -40.21 1.43 -1.43
N ASP A 188 -41.39 0.86 -1.18
CA ASP A 188 -41.73 0.36 0.15
C ASP A 188 -40.86 -0.86 0.47
N HIS A 189 -39.80 -0.61 1.24
CA HIS A 189 -38.82 -1.59 1.72
C HIS A 189 -38.05 -2.36 0.62
N ALA A 190 -36.87 -1.86 0.23
CA ALA A 190 -35.92 -2.62 -0.58
C ALA A 190 -34.99 -3.46 0.31
N THR A 191 -35.21 -4.78 0.38
CA THR A 191 -34.30 -5.70 1.06
C THR A 191 -33.00 -5.81 0.29
N ILE A 192 -31.89 -5.51 0.96
CA ILE A 192 -30.53 -5.62 0.42
C ILE A 192 -29.98 -7.01 0.71
N MET A 193 -30.18 -7.48 1.95
CA MET A 193 -29.79 -8.81 2.39
C MET A 193 -30.68 -9.24 3.55
N SER A 194 -31.04 -10.51 3.59
CA SER A 194 -31.71 -11.11 4.74
C SER A 194 -31.24 -12.54 4.96
N LYS A 195 -31.26 -12.97 6.23
CA LYS A 195 -31.22 -14.36 6.67
C LYS A 195 -32.50 -14.61 7.45
N SER A 196 -33.12 -15.78 7.22
CA SER A 196 -34.41 -16.25 7.76
C SER A 196 -34.81 -15.59 9.09
N HIS A 197 -36.05 -15.14 9.19
CA HIS A 197 -36.66 -14.44 10.34
C HIS A 197 -36.82 -15.31 11.62
N GLY A 198 -36.10 -16.42 11.72
CA GLY A 198 -36.01 -17.25 12.93
C GLY A 198 -34.96 -16.74 13.92
N VAL A 199 -34.61 -17.60 14.88
CA VAL A 199 -33.57 -17.30 15.89
C VAL A 199 -32.23 -17.04 15.20
N GLY A 200 -31.65 -15.85 15.39
CA GLY A 200 -30.39 -15.48 14.74
C GLY A 200 -30.55 -14.92 13.33
N GLY A 201 -31.79 -14.67 12.91
CA GLY A 201 -32.10 -13.95 11.68
C GLY A 201 -31.64 -12.51 11.73
N PHE A 202 -31.30 -11.95 10.57
CA PHE A 202 -31.02 -10.53 10.43
C PHE A 202 -31.46 -10.03 9.05
N ASN A 203 -31.70 -8.73 8.94
CA ASN A 203 -32.00 -8.09 7.68
C ASN A 203 -31.31 -6.73 7.58
N PHE A 204 -30.89 -6.39 6.37
CA PHE A 204 -30.46 -5.06 6.00
C PHE A 204 -31.35 -4.60 4.84
N ALA A 205 -32.03 -3.47 5.02
CA ALA A 205 -32.97 -2.96 4.04
C ALA A 205 -33.02 -1.43 4.04
N GLN A 206 -33.45 -0.89 2.91
CA GLN A 206 -33.85 0.51 2.78
C GLN A 206 -35.18 0.74 3.51
N ASN A 207 -35.28 1.86 4.22
CA ASN A 207 -36.52 2.30 4.85
C ASN A 207 -37.45 2.92 3.80
N GLY A 208 -38.76 2.72 3.92
CA GLY A 208 -39.77 3.27 3.00
C GLY A 208 -39.86 4.80 2.96
N ALA A 209 -39.31 5.51 3.95
CA ALA A 209 -39.45 6.96 4.06
C ALA A 209 -38.46 7.77 3.19
N SER A 210 -37.29 7.24 2.81
CA SER A 210 -36.28 7.97 2.02
C SER A 210 -35.24 7.06 1.38
N THR A 211 -34.71 7.49 0.23
CA THR A 211 -33.80 6.67 -0.59
C THR A 211 -32.42 6.47 0.04
N ASN A 212 -32.05 7.31 0.99
CA ASN A 212 -30.79 7.26 1.73
C ASN A 212 -30.95 6.84 3.20
N LEU A 213 -32.11 6.29 3.57
CA LEU A 213 -32.42 5.84 4.91
C LEU A 213 -32.45 4.32 4.97
N PHE A 214 -31.72 3.74 5.92
CA PHE A 214 -31.56 2.29 6.03
C PHE A 214 -31.78 1.83 7.47
N HIS A 215 -32.17 0.56 7.60
CA HIS A 215 -32.23 -0.09 8.91
C HIS A 215 -31.53 -1.44 8.87
N PHE A 216 -30.97 -1.80 10.02
CA PHE A 216 -30.50 -3.15 10.29
C PHE A 216 -31.43 -3.75 11.34
N GLY A 217 -31.97 -4.93 11.09
CA GLY A 217 -32.80 -5.65 12.05
C GLY A 217 -32.13 -6.96 12.43
N TYR A 218 -32.26 -7.33 13.71
CA TYR A 218 -31.88 -8.64 14.23
C TYR A 218 -33.09 -9.28 14.90
N TYR A 219 -33.33 -10.56 14.62
CA TYR A 219 -34.46 -11.32 15.14
C TYR A 219 -34.02 -12.23 16.30
N TYR A 220 -34.42 -11.89 17.51
CA TYR A 220 -34.35 -12.78 18.67
C TYR A 220 -35.71 -13.47 18.89
N ALA A 221 -35.65 -14.76 19.19
CA ALA A 221 -36.83 -15.56 19.50
C ALA A 221 -37.67 -14.95 20.64
N PRO A 222 -39.00 -15.13 20.65
CA PRO A 222 -39.82 -15.73 19.59
C PRO A 222 -40.47 -14.70 18.65
N ASN A 223 -40.24 -13.38 18.80
CA ASN A 223 -40.76 -12.31 17.92
C ASN A 223 -40.20 -10.90 18.25
N VAL A 224 -39.06 -10.79 18.95
CA VAL A 224 -38.52 -9.48 19.32
C VAL A 224 -37.49 -9.08 18.27
N GLY A 225 -37.95 -8.33 17.26
CA GLY A 225 -37.07 -7.66 16.32
C GLY A 225 -36.36 -6.51 17.03
N TYR A 226 -35.05 -6.61 17.21
CA TYR A 226 -34.23 -5.46 17.58
C TYR A 226 -33.81 -4.76 16.28
N ALA A 227 -34.46 -3.65 15.98
CA ALA A 227 -34.00 -2.72 14.96
C ALA A 227 -33.30 -1.56 15.67
N PRO A 228 -31.95 -1.48 15.69
CA PRO A 228 -31.30 -0.18 15.87
C PRO A 228 -31.98 0.81 14.91
N GLY A 229 -32.32 1.99 15.44
CA GLY A 229 -33.06 3.00 14.69
C GLY A 229 -32.45 3.31 13.33
N ASN A 230 -33.23 3.94 12.46
CA ASN A 230 -32.81 4.18 11.08
C ASN A 230 -31.50 4.97 11.02
N VAL A 231 -30.58 4.51 10.15
CA VAL A 231 -29.32 5.17 9.85
C VAL A 231 -29.46 5.85 8.49
N GLN A 232 -29.32 7.16 8.48
CA GLN A 232 -29.20 7.93 7.26
C GLN A 232 -27.72 7.99 6.86
N PHE A 233 -27.39 7.53 5.66
CA PHE A 233 -26.05 7.73 5.13
C PHE A 233 -25.94 9.12 4.51
N SER A 234 -24.77 9.74 4.63
CA SER A 234 -24.48 10.99 3.94
C SER A 234 -24.66 10.75 2.44
N ALA A 235 -25.50 11.57 1.80
CA ALA A 235 -25.48 11.63 0.35
C ALA A 235 -24.05 12.03 -0.07
N ASN A 236 -23.45 11.26 -0.97
CA ASN A 236 -22.27 11.77 -1.66
C ASN A 236 -22.76 12.98 -2.47
N VAL A 237 -22.29 14.16 -2.07
CA VAL A 237 -22.35 15.38 -2.89
C VAL A 237 -21.39 15.23 -4.05
#